data_AF-A0A2A2QVA2-F1
#
_entry.id   AF-A0A2A2QVA2-F1
#
_cell.length_a   1.000
_cell.length_b   1.000
_cell.length_c   1.000
_cell.angle_alpha   90.00
_cell.angle_beta   90.00
_cell.angle_gamma   90.00
#
_symmetry.space_group_name_H-M   'P 1'
#
loop_
_entity.id
_entity.type
_entity.pdbx_description
1 polymer ?
#
loop_
_entity_poly.entity_id
_entity_poly.type
_entity_poly.pdbx_seq_one_letter_code
_entity_poly.pdbx_strand_id
1 'polypeptide(L)'
;MKGSQRRGARIWNRGRGDLHAKSQAGIPGHPCPPGHCQVPRRRLTSAMVSQADAVFQEALQLPEEVRMDLVERLIISMPGYRDIEEEQIEIARKRLSEMRSGTIAGVPGDLVLARVQASLDARRKS
;
A
#
# COMPACT_ATOMS: atom_id res chain seq x y z
N MET A 1 4.92 -63.98 4.36
CA MET A 1 3.49 -63.99 3.97
C MET A 1 3.18 -62.72 3.20
N LYS A 2 2.38 -62.85 2.15
CA LYS A 2 2.13 -61.85 1.09
C LYS A 2 1.09 -60.81 1.51
N GLY A 3 1.10 -59.66 0.81
CA GLY A 3 -0.08 -58.82 0.56
C GLY A 3 0.08 -57.38 1.07
N SER A 4 -0.45 -56.35 0.42
CA SER A 4 -1.18 -56.25 -0.84
C SER A 4 -1.26 -54.76 -1.18
N GLN A 5 -0.88 -54.44 -2.41
CA GLN A 5 -1.26 -53.28 -3.18
C GLN A 5 -2.80 -53.07 -3.19
N ARG A 6 -3.28 -51.83 -3.32
CA ARG A 6 -4.44 -51.39 -4.15
C ARG A 6 -4.72 -49.87 -3.94
N ARG A 7 -4.57 -49.07 -5.02
CA ARG A 7 -5.62 -48.34 -5.79
C ARG A 7 -6.26 -47.17 -5.00
N GLY A 8 -6.23 -45.92 -5.43
CA GLY A 8 -6.49 -45.39 -6.77
C GLY A 8 -7.96 -44.99 -6.90
N ALA A 9 -8.27 -43.69 -6.91
CA ALA A 9 -9.57 -43.15 -7.32
C ALA A 9 -9.43 -41.69 -7.81
N ARG A 10 -9.52 -41.49 -9.13
CA ARG A 10 -10.57 -40.75 -9.87
C ARG A 10 -10.51 -39.23 -9.70
N ILE A 11 -9.96 -38.49 -10.67
CA ILE A 11 -10.62 -38.07 -11.93
C ILE A 11 -11.98 -37.40 -11.65
N TRP A 12 -12.01 -36.07 -11.74
CA TRP A 12 -13.11 -35.32 -12.34
C TRP A 12 -12.53 -34.11 -13.08
N ASN A 13 -12.76 -34.10 -14.39
CA ASN A 13 -12.41 -33.03 -15.31
C ASN A 13 -13.63 -32.85 -16.23
N ARG A 14 -14.38 -31.76 -16.06
CA ARG A 14 -15.41 -31.23 -17.00
C ARG A 14 -15.97 -29.93 -16.39
N GLY A 15 -16.03 -28.78 -17.05
CA GLY A 15 -15.70 -28.47 -18.42
C GLY A 15 -15.50 -26.96 -18.58
N ARG A 16 -14.60 -26.59 -19.49
CA ARG A 16 -14.56 -25.27 -20.11
C ARG A 16 -15.55 -25.30 -21.26
N GLY A 17 -16.64 -24.55 -21.11
CA GLY A 17 -17.52 -24.15 -22.20
C GLY A 17 -17.47 -22.63 -22.28
N ASP A 18 -17.08 -22.12 -23.43
CA ASP A 18 -17.03 -20.71 -23.77
C ASP A 18 -18.41 -20.06 -23.67
N LEU A 19 -18.51 -18.91 -23.00
CA LEU A 19 -19.55 -17.93 -23.24
C LEU A 19 -18.95 -16.53 -23.26
N HIS A 20 -19.12 -15.91 -24.43
CA HIS A 20 -18.87 -14.51 -24.74
C HIS A 20 -19.46 -13.52 -23.73
N ALA A 21 -18.69 -12.46 -23.51
CA ALA A 21 -19.11 -11.06 -23.41
C ALA A 21 -20.39 -10.76 -22.62
N LYS A 22 -20.20 -10.35 -21.36
CA LYS A 22 -21.02 -9.29 -20.77
C LYS A 22 -20.09 -8.24 -20.16
N SER A 23 -20.13 -7.07 -20.76
CA SER A 23 -19.72 -5.79 -20.19
C SER A 23 -20.21 -5.68 -18.75
N GLN A 24 -19.29 -5.50 -17.80
CA GLN A 24 -19.62 -5.11 -16.44
C GLN A 24 -18.93 -3.77 -16.16
N ALA A 25 -19.77 -2.74 -16.07
CA ALA A 25 -19.45 -1.48 -15.43
C ALA A 25 -18.85 -1.76 -14.03
N GLY A 26 -17.83 -0.98 -13.67
CA GLY A 26 -17.04 -1.16 -12.46
C GLY A 26 -17.91 -1.21 -11.20
N ILE A 27 -17.73 -2.28 -10.42
CA ILE A 27 -18.21 -2.40 -9.05
C ILE A 27 -17.21 -1.63 -8.15
N PRO A 28 -17.66 -0.70 -7.29
CA PRO A 28 -16.79 -0.03 -6.34
C PRO A 28 -16.29 -1.05 -5.29
N GLY A 29 -14.96 -1.14 -5.12
CA GLY A 29 -14.33 -1.97 -4.08
C GLY A 29 -13.58 -3.22 -4.56
N HIS A 30 -13.49 -3.48 -5.87
CA HIS A 30 -12.65 -4.57 -6.36
C HIS A 30 -11.18 -4.12 -6.55
N PRO A 31 -10.19 -4.90 -6.06
CA PRO A 31 -8.79 -4.65 -6.36
C PRO A 31 -8.56 -4.80 -7.87
N CYS A 32 -8.04 -3.74 -8.46
CA CYS A 32 -7.80 -3.62 -9.89
C CYS A 32 -6.82 -4.73 -10.35
N PRO A 33 -7.15 -5.54 -11.37
CA PRO A 33 -6.29 -6.64 -11.81
C PRO A 33 -4.96 -6.12 -12.39
N PRO A 34 -3.83 -6.80 -12.11
CA PRO A 34 -2.51 -6.37 -12.58
C PRO A 34 -2.46 -6.39 -14.12
N GLY A 35 -2.21 -5.23 -14.72
CA GLY A 35 -2.06 -5.05 -16.18
C GLY A 35 -3.13 -4.19 -16.86
N HIS A 36 -4.18 -3.76 -16.15
CA HIS A 36 -5.30 -3.02 -16.76
C HIS A 36 -5.58 -1.64 -16.14
N CYS A 37 -4.91 -1.29 -15.03
CA CYS A 37 -5.00 0.04 -14.46
C CYS A 37 -4.12 0.98 -15.29
N GLN A 38 -4.65 1.46 -16.42
CA GLN A 38 -4.06 2.60 -17.12
C GLN A 38 -4.27 3.84 -16.25
N VAL A 39 -3.33 4.08 -15.34
CA VAL A 39 -3.18 5.42 -14.75
C VAL A 39 -2.92 6.35 -15.94
N PRO A 40 -3.74 7.38 -16.19
CA PRO A 40 -3.48 8.33 -17.25
C PRO A 40 -2.16 9.03 -16.93
N ARG A 41 -1.07 8.57 -17.55
CA ARG A 41 0.21 9.28 -17.53
C ARG A 41 0.00 10.55 -18.33
N ARG A 42 -0.35 11.64 -17.66
CA ARG A 42 -0.18 12.98 -18.23
C ARG A 42 1.28 13.09 -18.64
N ARG A 43 1.53 13.19 -19.95
CA ARG A 43 2.86 13.52 -20.44
C ARG A 43 3.13 14.96 -20.03
N LEU A 44 4.06 15.15 -19.12
CA LEU A 44 4.61 16.48 -18.85
C LEU A 44 5.31 16.93 -20.12
N THR A 45 5.04 18.15 -20.55
CA THR A 45 5.78 18.76 -21.65
C THR A 45 7.19 19.13 -21.17
N SER A 46 8.17 19.13 -22.07
CA SER A 46 9.57 19.47 -21.73
C SER A 46 9.68 20.81 -20.98
N ALA A 47 8.85 21.79 -21.36
CA ALA A 47 8.78 23.10 -20.70
C ALA A 47 8.27 23.04 -19.24
N MET A 48 7.29 22.19 -18.94
CA MET A 48 6.81 22.00 -17.57
C MET A 48 7.86 21.31 -16.69
N VAL A 49 8.68 20.42 -17.25
CA VAL A 49 9.78 19.78 -16.53
C VAL A 49 10.88 20.80 -16.21
N SER A 50 11.29 21.62 -17.18
CA SER A 50 12.28 22.69 -16.93
C SER A 50 11.82 23.73 -15.91
N GLN A 51 10.51 24.00 -15.84
CA GLN A 51 9.96 24.90 -14.84
C GLN A 51 9.93 24.26 -13.44
N ALA A 52 9.58 22.98 -13.35
CA ALA A 52 9.60 22.24 -12.09
C ALA A 52 11.03 22.14 -11.52
N ASP A 53 12.03 21.92 -12.37
CA ASP A 53 13.44 21.87 -11.97
C ASP A 53 13.92 23.21 -11.41
N ALA A 54 13.53 24.33 -12.03
CA ALA A 54 13.87 25.66 -11.51
C ALA A 54 13.27 25.92 -10.12
N VAL A 55 11.97 25.65 -9.94
CA VAL A 55 11.29 25.79 -8.63
C VAL A 55 11.92 24.86 -7.59
N PHE A 56 12.33 23.66 -7.99
CA PHE A 56 13.02 22.73 -7.10
C PHE A 56 14.37 23.27 -6.64
N GLN A 57 15.18 23.83 -7.55
CA GLN A 57 16.46 24.43 -7.18
C GLN A 57 16.29 25.64 -6.24
N GLU A 58 15.28 26.47 -6.47
CA GLU A 58 14.94 27.59 -5.58
C GLU A 58 14.55 27.09 -4.18
N ALA A 59 13.73 26.04 -4.10
CA ALA A 59 13.33 25.44 -2.83
C ALA A 59 14.52 24.91 -2.03
N LEU A 60 15.57 24.39 -2.69
CA LEU A 60 16.78 23.92 -1.99
C LEU A 60 17.58 25.05 -1.33
N GLN A 61 17.51 26.28 -1.84
CA GLN A 61 18.18 27.45 -1.26
C GLN A 61 17.49 28.00 -0.01
N LEU A 62 16.26 27.55 0.29
CA LEU A 62 15.54 27.96 1.48
C LEU A 62 16.19 27.38 2.76
N PRO A 63 16.10 28.07 3.90
CA PRO A 63 16.42 27.52 5.21
C PRO A 63 15.64 26.22 5.47
N GLU A 64 16.21 25.32 6.28
CA GLU A 64 15.65 23.99 6.53
C GLU A 64 14.22 24.04 7.05
N GLU A 65 13.95 24.92 8.01
CA GLU A 65 12.64 25.08 8.64
C GLU A 65 11.58 25.52 7.61
N VAL A 66 11.97 26.40 6.69
CA VAL A 66 11.08 26.90 5.62
C VAL A 66 10.84 25.81 4.58
N ARG A 67 11.83 24.99 4.26
CA ARG A 67 11.63 23.82 3.39
C ARG A 67 10.65 22.83 3.98
N MET A 68 10.71 22.58 5.30
CA MET A 68 9.79 21.67 5.97
C MET A 68 8.34 22.16 5.90
N ASP A 69 8.11 23.45 6.16
CA ASP A 69 6.79 24.07 6.01
C ASP A 69 6.29 24.01 4.55
N LEU A 70 7.17 24.25 3.56
CA LEU A 70 6.82 24.10 2.15
C LEU A 70 6.40 22.66 1.81
N VAL A 71 7.13 21.66 2.30
CA VAL A 71 6.81 20.23 2.09
C VAL A 71 5.44 19.90 2.68
N GLU A 72 5.14 20.36 3.89
CA GLU A 72 3.85 20.14 4.53
C GLU A 72 2.70 20.73 3.71
N ARG A 73 2.85 21.98 3.25
CA ARG A 73 1.85 22.63 2.40
C ARG A 73 1.66 21.91 1.07
N LEU A 74 2.74 21.44 0.44
CA LEU A 74 2.67 20.67 -0.80
C LEU A 74 1.91 19.36 -0.60
N ILE A 75 2.17 18.64 0.50
CA ILE A 75 1.46 17.41 0.85
C ILE A 75 -0.04 17.67 1.00
N ILE A 76 -0.42 18.70 1.76
CA ILE A 76 -1.83 19.07 1.99
C ILE A 76 -2.52 19.52 0.69
N SER A 77 -1.78 20.14 -0.23
CA SER A 77 -2.31 20.60 -1.51
C SER A 77 -2.63 19.48 -2.50
N MET A 78 -2.18 18.25 -2.24
CA MET A 78 -2.38 17.14 -3.17
C MET A 78 -3.88 16.79 -3.31
N PRO A 79 -4.37 16.53 -4.53
CA PRO A 79 -5.71 16.02 -4.73
C PRO A 79 -5.93 14.72 -3.96
N GLY A 80 -7.06 14.62 -3.24
CA GLY A 80 -7.40 13.44 -2.44
C GLY A 80 -6.69 13.34 -1.09
N TYR A 81 -5.90 14.34 -0.67
CA TYR A 81 -5.29 14.35 0.67
C TYR A 81 -6.33 14.15 1.78
N ARG A 82 -7.46 14.87 1.71
CA ARG A 82 -8.56 14.77 2.68
C ARG A 82 -9.19 13.39 2.71
N ASP A 83 -9.46 12.81 1.54
CA ASP A 83 -10.08 11.47 1.45
C ASP A 83 -9.16 10.40 2.07
N ILE A 84 -7.85 10.49 1.81
CA ILE A 84 -6.83 9.61 2.39
C ILE A 84 -6.73 9.82 3.91
N GLU A 85 -6.75 11.08 4.37
CA GLU A 85 -6.71 11.43 5.79
C GLU A 85 -7.92 10.84 6.54
N GLU A 86 -9.12 10.97 5.97
CA GLU A 86 -10.35 10.42 6.53
C GLU A 86 -10.32 8.89 6.60
N GLU A 87 -9.87 8.20 5.53
CA GLU A 87 -9.72 6.75 5.53
C GLU A 87 -8.70 6.27 6.58
N GLN A 88 -7.57 6.97 6.73
CA GLN A 88 -6.57 6.66 7.75
C GLN A 88 -7.13 6.82 9.17
N ILE A 89 -7.89 7.89 9.42
CA ILE A 89 -8.55 8.12 10.70
C ILE A 89 -9.53 6.99 11.00
N GLU A 90 -10.31 6.56 10.01
CA GLU A 90 -11.29 5.49 10.19
C GLU A 90 -10.61 4.15 10.49
N ILE A 91 -9.54 3.80 9.76
CA ILE A 91 -8.72 2.62 10.04
C ILE A 91 -8.13 2.69 11.45
N ALA A 92 -7.61 3.84 11.87
CA ALA A 92 -7.04 4.02 13.20
C ALA A 92 -8.09 3.81 14.30
N ARG A 93 -9.29 4.39 14.14
CA ARG A 93 -10.42 4.22 15.07
C ARG A 93 -10.84 2.75 15.15
N LYS A 94 -11.01 2.09 14.02
CA LYS A 94 -11.35 0.67 13.95
C LYS A 94 -10.33 -0.20 14.67
N ARG A 95 -9.04 -0.04 14.36
CA ARG A 95 -7.96 -0.82 14.99
C ARG A 95 -7.89 -0.58 16.50
N LEU A 96 -8.09 0.67 16.94
CA LEU A 96 -8.15 0.99 18.36
C LEU A 96 -9.31 0.27 19.06
N SER A 97 -10.48 0.23 18.41
CA SER A 97 -11.64 -0.52 18.93
C SER A 97 -11.35 -2.01 19.03
N GLU A 98 -10.77 -2.62 17.99
CA GLU A 98 -10.42 -4.05 17.95
C GLU A 98 -9.37 -4.42 19.00
N MET A 99 -8.41 -3.53 19.27
CA MET A 99 -7.44 -3.71 20.36
C MET A 99 -8.12 -3.63 21.73
N ARG A 100 -9.01 -2.66 21.94
CA ARG A 100 -9.72 -2.48 23.22
C ARG A 100 -10.71 -3.60 23.51
N SER A 101 -11.35 -4.15 22.50
CA SER A 101 -12.26 -5.31 22.64
C SER A 101 -11.51 -6.62 22.81
N GLY A 102 -10.19 -6.65 22.60
CA GLY A 102 -9.39 -7.88 22.57
C GLY A 102 -9.60 -8.73 21.31
N THR A 103 -10.26 -8.19 20.28
CA THR A 103 -10.43 -8.86 18.99
C THR A 103 -9.08 -9.04 18.28
N ILE A 104 -8.16 -8.11 18.49
CA ILE A 104 -6.77 -8.20 18.01
C ILE A 104 -5.82 -8.18 19.20
N ALA A 105 -4.88 -9.12 19.22
CA ALA A 105 -3.79 -9.14 20.17
C ALA A 105 -2.73 -8.09 19.79
N GLY A 106 -2.53 -7.09 20.64
CA GLY A 106 -1.43 -6.15 20.52
C GLY A 106 -0.08 -6.81 20.84
N VAL A 107 1.00 -6.19 20.37
CA VAL A 107 2.36 -6.56 20.82
C VAL A 107 2.72 -5.65 21.99
N PRO A 108 3.21 -6.20 23.12
CA PRO A 108 3.68 -5.40 24.24
C PRO A 108 4.78 -4.41 23.81
N GLY A 109 4.68 -3.16 24.26
CA GLY A 109 5.56 -2.08 23.82
C GLY A 109 7.02 -2.30 24.22
N ASP A 110 7.25 -2.83 25.42
CA ASP A 110 8.56 -3.25 25.93
C ASP A 110 9.24 -4.28 25.02
N LEU A 111 8.48 -5.26 24.52
CA LEU A 111 8.98 -6.27 23.58
C LEU A 111 9.40 -5.62 22.24
N VAL A 112 8.60 -4.67 21.74
CA VAL A 112 8.93 -3.93 20.50
C VAL A 112 10.19 -3.10 20.70
N LEU A 113 10.30 -2.35 21.79
CA LEU A 113 11.46 -1.51 22.09
C LEU A 113 12.74 -2.34 22.25
N ALA A 114 12.69 -3.47 22.95
CA ALA A 114 13.82 -4.38 23.08
C ALA A 114 14.31 -4.90 21.71
N ARG A 115 13.39 -5.24 20.81
CA ARG A 115 13.73 -5.67 19.44
C ARG A 115 14.36 -4.56 18.61
N VAL A 116 13.83 -3.33 18.72
CA VAL A 116 14.40 -2.16 18.03
C VAL A 116 15.81 -1.89 18.53
N GLN A 117 16.04 -1.91 19.85
CA GLN A 117 17.35 -1.70 20.43
C GLN A 117 18.37 -2.74 19.94
N ALA A 118 18.01 -4.02 19.96
CA ALA A 118 18.88 -5.09 19.45
C ALA A 118 19.24 -4.90 17.96
N SER A 119 18.28 -4.45 17.14
CA SER A 119 18.50 -4.16 15.72
C SER A 119 19.47 -2.99 15.50
N LEU A 120 19.32 -1.92 16.28
CA LEU A 120 20.23 -0.76 16.23
C LEU A 120 21.65 -1.15 16.67
N ASP A 121 21.76 -1.95 17.73
CA ASP A 121 23.05 -2.44 18.23
C ASP A 121 23.78 -3.33 17.22
N ALA A 122 23.05 -4.18 16.49
CA ALA A 122 23.62 -4.99 15.42
C ALA A 122 24.17 -4.12 14.28
N ARG A 123 23.45 -3.06 13.89
CA ARG A 123 23.88 -2.14 12.82
C ARG A 123 25.11 -1.32 13.20
N ARG A 124 25.21 -0.90 14.47
CA ARG A 124 26.35 -0.11 14.97
C ARG A 124 27.66 -0.91 15.04
N LYS A 125 27.56 -2.24 15.14
CA LYS A 125 28.72 -3.14 15.20
C LYS A 125 29.19 -3.61 13.81
N SER A 126 28.47 -3.26 12.74
CA SER A 126 28.83 -3.52 11.35
C SER A 126 29.53 -2.32 10.74
#